data_AF-A0A067DUB4-F1
#
_entry.id   AF-A0A067DUB4-F1
#
_cell.length_a   1.000
_cell.length_b   1.000
_cell.length_c   1.000
_cell.angle_alpha   90.00
_cell.angle_beta   90.00
_cell.angle_gamma   90.00
#
_symmetry.space_group_name_H-M   'P 1'
#
loop_
_entity.id
_entity.type
_entity.pdbx_description
1 polymer ?
#
loop_
_entity_poly.entity_id
_entity_poly.type
_entity_poly.pdbx_seq_one_letter_code
_entity_poly.pdbx_strand_id
1 'polypeptide(L)'
;NLRKLKYIDNFHQFDVSFKRHCKEGKLPNYVVIEPRYFDLLSLAANDDHPKHDIAQGQQLVKEIYEALRASPQWNETLFLIIYDEHGGFYDHVPTPVTGVPSPDDIVGPEPFFFKFDRLGVRVPAILVSPWIKPGTVLHGPSGPHPTSQFEHSSIAATLKKIFNLKEFLTKRDAWAGTFEGVLNRSTARADCPVKLSEPVRTRDFDAREDDELSEFQQELVQLAAAVKGDLNSDFLPDDLLKTMNVGGGLSYVEDAFKKFFDEGKKARENGADESEVVLMPNSTTQSGSQRAAPKTYLQQVFSCLICDN
;
A
#
# COMPACT_ATOMS: atom_id res chain seq x y z
N ASN A 1 4.59 13.40 -4.35
CA ASN A 1 5.75 12.60 -3.90
C ASN A 1 5.65 12.39 -2.40
N LEU A 2 5.37 11.16 -1.95
CA LEU A 2 5.22 10.78 -0.54
C LEU A 2 6.55 10.61 0.20
N ARG A 3 7.68 10.66 -0.51
CA ARG A 3 9.03 10.59 0.08
C ARG A 3 9.49 11.89 0.75
N LYS A 4 8.65 12.94 0.76
CA LYS A 4 8.98 14.21 1.39
C LYS A 4 8.96 14.09 2.91
N LEU A 5 9.86 14.79 3.60
CA LEU A 5 10.02 14.72 5.05
C LEU A 5 8.70 14.95 5.82
N LYS A 6 7.85 15.88 5.36
CA LYS A 6 6.54 16.14 5.98
C LYS A 6 5.56 14.97 6.01
N TYR A 7 5.82 13.91 5.25
CA TYR A 7 4.95 12.73 5.18
C TYR A 7 5.56 11.50 5.87
N ILE A 8 6.76 11.62 6.42
CA ILE A 8 7.50 10.47 6.97
C ILE A 8 6.77 9.78 8.13
N ASP A 9 6.00 10.54 8.90
CA ASP A 9 5.24 10.04 10.04
C ASP A 9 3.84 9.53 9.65
N ASN A 10 3.46 9.57 8.36
CA ASN A 10 2.16 9.09 7.89
C ASN A 10 2.11 7.57 7.65
N PHE A 11 3.24 6.88 7.77
CA PHE A 11 3.36 5.44 7.55
C PHE A 11 3.33 4.70 8.89
N HIS A 12 2.44 3.73 9.00
CA HIS A 12 2.17 3.05 10.26
C HIS A 12 2.03 1.55 10.06
N GLN A 13 2.60 0.78 10.98
CA GLN A 13 2.42 -0.67 11.03
C GLN A 13 0.96 -1.02 11.40
N PHE A 14 0.34 -1.89 10.61
CA PHE A 14 -1.06 -2.29 10.78
C PHE A 14 -1.31 -2.92 12.15
N ASP A 15 -0.55 -3.95 12.52
CA ASP A 15 -0.82 -4.78 13.70
C ASP A 15 -0.78 -4.02 15.03
N VAL A 16 0.02 -2.95 15.09
CA VAL A 16 0.22 -2.16 16.30
C VAL A 16 -0.53 -0.83 16.25
N SER A 17 -0.32 -0.05 15.20
CA SER A 17 -0.76 1.35 15.18
C SER A 17 -2.22 1.48 14.77
N PHE A 18 -2.67 0.75 13.74
CA PHE A 18 -4.04 0.87 13.25
C PHE A 18 -5.06 0.45 14.32
N LYS A 19 -4.89 -0.74 14.91
CA LYS A 19 -5.78 -1.26 15.96
C LYS A 19 -5.81 -0.34 17.19
N ARG A 20 -4.65 0.21 17.59
CA ARG A 20 -4.57 1.19 18.68
C ARG A 20 -5.29 2.50 18.33
N HIS A 21 -5.09 3.05 17.13
CA HIS A 21 -5.78 4.26 16.69
C HIS A 21 -7.30 4.06 16.61
N CYS A 22 -7.78 2.89 16.17
CA CYS A 22 -9.19 2.55 16.24
C CYS A 22 -9.70 2.59 17.68
N LYS A 23 -9.02 1.88 18.59
CA LYS A 23 -9.41 1.81 20.01
C LYS A 23 -9.45 3.17 20.69
N GLU A 24 -8.49 4.04 20.37
CA GLU A 24 -8.37 5.37 20.96
C GLU A 24 -9.23 6.44 20.27
N GLY A 25 -9.87 6.13 19.13
CA GLY A 25 -10.59 7.11 18.34
C GLY A 25 -9.67 8.18 17.72
N LYS A 26 -8.49 7.75 17.24
CA LYS A 26 -7.44 8.61 16.67
C LYS A 26 -7.10 8.29 15.21
N LEU A 27 -7.98 7.61 14.49
CA LEU A 27 -7.77 7.45 13.05
C LEU A 27 -7.83 8.83 12.36
N PRO A 28 -6.91 9.13 11.44
CA PRO A 28 -7.00 10.33 10.62
C PRO A 28 -8.18 10.24 9.65
N ASN A 29 -8.54 11.37 9.06
CA ASN A 29 -9.70 11.47 8.16
C ASN A 29 -9.60 10.62 6.89
N TYR A 30 -8.38 10.21 6.49
CA TYR A 30 -8.14 9.33 5.36
C TYR A 30 -7.04 8.34 5.70
N VAL A 31 -7.35 7.05 5.56
CA VAL A 31 -6.46 5.92 5.86
C VAL A 31 -6.50 4.97 4.67
N VAL A 32 -5.33 4.60 4.18
CA VAL A 32 -5.16 3.50 3.21
C VAL A 32 -4.50 2.35 3.96
N ILE A 33 -5.03 1.14 3.77
CA ILE A 33 -4.50 -0.08 4.38
C ILE A 33 -3.95 -0.94 3.25
N GLU A 34 -2.65 -1.21 3.32
CA GLU A 34 -1.95 -2.10 2.40
C GLU A 34 -1.81 -3.48 3.07
N PRO A 35 -2.16 -4.58 2.38
CA PRO A 35 -1.95 -5.93 2.88
C PRO A 35 -0.47 -6.32 2.86
N ARG A 36 -0.18 -7.50 3.39
CA ARG A 36 1.12 -8.16 3.29
C ARG A 36 1.19 -8.95 1.99
N TYR A 37 2.24 -8.69 1.23
CA TYR A 37 2.48 -9.27 -0.10
C TYR A 37 3.52 -10.39 -0.09
N PHE A 38 4.26 -10.59 1.00
CA PHE A 38 5.26 -11.65 1.16
C PHE A 38 4.72 -12.75 2.06
N ASP A 39 4.70 -13.98 1.54
CA ASP A 39 4.03 -15.12 2.18
C ASP A 39 4.99 -15.89 3.09
N LEU A 40 5.08 -15.47 4.35
CA LEU A 40 5.95 -16.09 5.35
C LEU A 40 5.23 -17.09 6.24
N LEU A 41 5.96 -18.09 6.77
CA LEU A 41 5.39 -19.08 7.69
C LEU A 41 4.80 -18.45 8.96
N SER A 42 5.45 -17.40 9.47
CA SER A 42 5.02 -16.69 10.69
C SER A 42 4.01 -15.57 10.42
N LEU A 43 4.02 -15.00 9.22
CA LEU A 43 3.21 -13.86 8.80
C LEU A 43 2.79 -14.07 7.35
N ALA A 44 1.76 -14.88 7.15
CA ALA A 44 1.25 -15.18 5.81
C ALA A 44 0.79 -13.90 5.09
N ALA A 45 0.90 -13.93 3.76
CA ALA A 45 0.35 -12.90 2.89
C ALA A 45 -1.18 -12.88 3.01
N ASN A 46 -1.78 -11.70 2.91
CA ASN A 46 -3.20 -11.48 3.16
C ASN A 46 -3.82 -10.48 2.17
N ASP A 47 -3.37 -10.55 0.93
CA ASP A 47 -3.70 -9.66 -0.20
C ASP A 47 -4.77 -10.24 -1.14
N ASP A 48 -5.31 -11.43 -0.84
CA ASP A 48 -6.17 -12.23 -1.73
C ASP A 48 -5.51 -12.63 -3.08
N HIS A 49 -4.21 -12.39 -3.26
CA HIS A 49 -3.50 -12.65 -4.53
C HIS A 49 -3.15 -14.14 -4.67
N PRO A 50 -3.40 -14.80 -5.83
CA PRO A 50 -2.93 -16.15 -6.07
C PRO A 50 -1.40 -16.27 -5.98
N LYS A 51 -0.83 -17.29 -5.34
CA LYS A 51 -1.43 -18.52 -4.81
C LYS A 51 -1.75 -18.46 -3.30
N HIS A 52 -1.72 -17.28 -2.68
CA HIS A 52 -1.96 -17.12 -1.25
C HIS A 52 -3.36 -17.66 -0.85
N ASP A 53 -3.52 -18.01 0.42
CA ASP A 53 -4.81 -18.47 0.93
C ASP A 53 -5.74 -17.26 1.14
N ILE A 54 -6.83 -17.19 0.39
CA ILE A 54 -7.82 -16.11 0.51
C ILE A 54 -8.40 -16.00 1.92
N ALA A 55 -8.36 -17.07 2.73
CA ALA A 55 -8.76 -17.00 4.13
C ALA A 55 -7.97 -15.93 4.91
N GLN A 56 -6.70 -15.69 4.55
CA GLN A 56 -5.87 -14.66 5.17
C GLN A 56 -6.32 -13.25 4.78
N GLY A 57 -6.65 -13.00 3.51
CA GLY A 57 -7.19 -11.72 3.08
C GLY A 57 -8.58 -11.44 3.67
N GLN A 58 -9.44 -12.46 3.74
CA GLN A 58 -10.71 -12.36 4.45
C GLN A 58 -10.54 -12.13 5.96
N GLN A 59 -9.48 -12.69 6.56
CA GLN A 59 -9.12 -12.43 7.96
C GLN A 59 -8.70 -10.96 8.15
N LEU A 60 -7.92 -10.38 7.23
CA LEU A 60 -7.57 -8.97 7.26
C LEU A 60 -8.83 -8.08 7.19
N VAL A 61 -9.73 -8.34 6.24
CA VAL A 61 -11.00 -7.59 6.11
C VAL A 61 -11.81 -7.65 7.41
N LYS A 62 -11.91 -8.85 8.01
CA LYS A 62 -12.59 -9.05 9.29
C LYS A 62 -11.94 -8.25 10.42
N GLU A 63 -10.62 -8.29 10.55
CA GLU A 63 -9.91 -7.56 11.59
C GLU A 63 -10.07 -6.04 11.46
N ILE A 64 -10.02 -5.53 10.23
CA ILE A 64 -10.28 -4.11 9.94
C ILE A 64 -11.70 -3.75 10.35
N TYR A 65 -12.69 -4.51 9.88
CA TYR A 65 -14.09 -4.26 10.19
C TYR A 65 -14.35 -4.27 11.71
N GLU A 66 -13.88 -5.30 12.43
CA GLU A 66 -14.13 -5.42 13.86
C GLU A 66 -13.42 -4.33 14.67
N ALA A 67 -12.21 -3.92 14.26
CA ALA A 67 -11.50 -2.80 14.88
C ALA A 67 -12.24 -1.47 14.67
N LEU A 68 -12.70 -1.19 13.45
CA LEU A 68 -13.49 0.00 13.13
C LEU A 68 -14.84 -0.03 13.85
N ARG A 69 -15.50 -1.19 13.90
CA ARG A 69 -16.81 -1.38 14.53
C ARG A 69 -16.77 -1.14 16.04
N ALA A 70 -15.66 -1.48 16.68
CA ALA A 70 -15.42 -1.24 18.10
C ALA A 70 -14.89 0.18 18.40
N SER A 71 -14.51 0.95 17.36
CA SER A 71 -13.98 2.30 17.51
C SER A 71 -15.04 3.30 17.96
N PRO A 72 -14.69 4.30 18.81
CA PRO A 72 -15.53 5.47 19.05
C PRO A 72 -15.89 6.23 17.76
N GLN A 73 -15.06 6.14 16.71
CA GLN A 73 -15.27 6.78 15.40
C GLN A 73 -16.12 5.95 14.43
N TRP A 74 -16.73 4.83 14.84
CA TRP A 74 -17.54 3.98 13.96
C TRP A 74 -18.62 4.76 13.20
N ASN A 75 -19.32 5.67 13.88
CA ASN A 75 -20.35 6.51 13.28
C ASN A 75 -19.79 7.64 12.39
N GLU A 76 -18.48 7.76 12.25
CA GLU A 76 -17.80 8.72 11.37
C GLU A 76 -17.04 7.99 10.24
N THR A 77 -17.20 6.67 10.14
CA THR A 77 -16.42 5.82 9.25
C THR A 77 -17.20 5.42 8.00
N LEU A 78 -16.54 5.55 6.85
CA LEU A 78 -16.88 4.85 5.61
C LEU A 78 -15.68 3.96 5.23
N PHE A 79 -15.85 2.65 5.35
CA PHE A 79 -14.82 1.67 5.02
C PHE A 79 -15.05 1.16 3.60
N LEU A 80 -14.02 1.27 2.76
CA LEU A 80 -14.01 0.79 1.39
C LEU A 80 -13.13 -0.44 1.29
N ILE A 81 -13.65 -1.49 0.69
CA ILE A 81 -12.90 -2.67 0.27
C ILE A 81 -12.95 -2.69 -1.25
N ILE A 82 -11.81 -2.55 -1.89
CA ILE A 82 -11.67 -2.55 -3.35
C ILE A 82 -10.51 -3.46 -3.73
N TYR A 83 -10.55 -3.96 -4.96
CA TYR A 83 -9.46 -4.72 -5.56
C TYR A 83 -8.78 -3.85 -6.62
N ASP A 84 -7.46 -3.94 -6.72
CA ASP A 84 -6.66 -3.21 -7.69
C ASP A 84 -6.88 -3.75 -9.12
N GLU A 85 -7.02 -5.08 -9.24
CA GLU A 85 -7.30 -5.76 -10.50
C GLU A 85 -8.37 -6.87 -10.41
N HIS A 86 -8.69 -7.47 -11.56
CA HIS A 86 -9.75 -8.46 -11.73
C HIS A 86 -9.29 -9.92 -11.52
N GLY A 87 -7.99 -10.17 -11.36
CA GLY A 87 -7.41 -11.49 -11.12
C GLY A 87 -7.46 -12.46 -12.32
N GLY A 88 -7.69 -11.98 -13.54
CA GLY A 88 -7.66 -12.80 -14.77
C GLY A 88 -8.92 -13.63 -15.04
N PHE A 89 -9.96 -13.49 -14.21
CA PHE A 89 -11.22 -14.22 -14.38
C PHE A 89 -12.14 -13.55 -15.41
N TYR A 90 -12.95 -14.35 -16.11
CA TYR A 90 -13.95 -13.81 -17.03
C TYR A 90 -15.00 -12.97 -16.30
N ASP A 91 -15.18 -11.72 -16.75
CA ASP A 91 -16.35 -10.90 -16.42
C ASP A 91 -17.17 -10.68 -17.70
N HIS A 92 -18.50 -10.81 -17.57
CA HIS A 92 -19.43 -10.70 -18.69
C HIS A 92 -19.73 -9.26 -19.09
N VAL A 93 -19.39 -8.26 -18.27
CA VAL A 93 -19.66 -6.85 -18.52
C VAL A 93 -18.57 -6.29 -19.45
N PRO A 94 -18.94 -5.78 -20.64
CA PRO A 94 -18.00 -5.13 -21.52
C PRO A 94 -17.36 -3.92 -20.85
N THR A 95 -16.07 -3.69 -21.11
CA THR A 95 -15.36 -2.55 -20.51
C THR A 95 -15.86 -1.23 -21.12
N PRO A 96 -16.10 -0.19 -20.29
CA PRO A 96 -16.48 1.12 -20.79
C PRO A 96 -15.39 1.78 -21.66
N VAL A 97 -15.77 2.19 -22.87
CA VAL A 97 -14.88 2.86 -23.84
C VAL A 97 -15.42 4.21 -24.34
N THR A 98 -16.66 4.57 -24.00
CA THR A 98 -17.32 5.76 -24.54
C THR A 98 -17.20 6.93 -23.58
N GLY A 99 -16.60 8.03 -24.04
CA GLY A 99 -16.51 9.28 -23.27
C GLY A 99 -15.64 9.17 -22.02
N VAL A 100 -14.75 8.18 -21.97
CA VAL A 100 -13.76 7.95 -20.92
C VAL A 100 -12.52 8.81 -21.25
N PRO A 101 -12.24 9.92 -20.55
CA PRO A 101 -11.16 10.85 -20.96
C PRO A 101 -9.77 10.26 -20.70
N SER A 102 -8.74 10.57 -21.49
CA SER A 102 -7.36 10.32 -20.99
C SER A 102 -7.12 11.14 -19.71
N PRO A 103 -6.48 10.60 -18.65
CA PRO A 103 -6.29 11.34 -17.40
C PRO A 103 -5.52 12.65 -17.61
N ASP A 104 -4.45 12.61 -18.40
CA ASP A 104 -3.48 13.69 -18.60
C ASP A 104 -3.05 13.88 -20.07
N ASP A 105 -3.75 13.24 -21.01
CA ASP A 105 -3.44 13.20 -22.44
C ASP A 105 -2.09 12.55 -22.80
N ILE A 106 -1.43 11.90 -21.83
CA ILE A 106 -0.19 11.16 -22.10
C ILE A 106 -0.54 9.86 -22.81
N VAL A 107 0.13 9.62 -23.93
CA VAL A 107 0.02 8.38 -24.70
C VAL A 107 1.17 7.47 -24.32
N GLY A 108 0.86 6.18 -24.13
CA GLY A 108 1.86 5.15 -23.89
C GLY A 108 2.89 5.06 -25.02
N PRO A 109 4.07 4.50 -24.76
CA PRO A 109 5.12 4.39 -25.77
C PRO A 109 4.77 3.40 -26.90
N GLU A 110 5.63 3.35 -27.90
CA GLU A 110 5.63 2.28 -28.92
C GLU A 110 5.69 0.89 -28.26
N PRO A 111 5.11 -0.15 -28.90
CA PRO A 111 4.42 -0.12 -30.20
C PRO A 111 2.91 0.17 -30.10
N PHE A 112 2.36 0.23 -28.88
CA PHE A 112 0.91 0.19 -28.67
C PHE A 112 0.23 1.55 -28.64
N PHE A 113 0.96 2.63 -28.31
CA PHE A 113 0.41 3.99 -28.24
C PHE A 113 -0.90 4.07 -27.46
N PHE A 114 -0.94 3.43 -26.28
CA PHE A 114 -2.16 3.31 -25.49
C PHE A 114 -2.56 4.68 -24.94
N LYS A 115 -3.77 5.14 -25.29
CA LYS A 115 -4.23 6.52 -25.00
C LYS A 115 -4.81 6.71 -23.61
N PHE A 116 -5.01 5.61 -22.87
CA PHE A 116 -5.70 5.62 -21.58
C PHE A 116 -7.11 6.23 -21.66
N ASP A 117 -7.83 6.04 -22.78
CA ASP A 117 -9.19 6.55 -23.04
C ASP A 117 -10.28 5.48 -22.89
N ARG A 118 -10.04 4.49 -22.03
CA ARG A 118 -10.94 3.37 -21.71
C ARG A 118 -10.73 2.89 -20.29
N LEU A 119 -11.69 2.13 -19.76
CA LEU A 119 -11.56 1.44 -18.48
C LEU A 119 -11.14 -0.03 -18.68
N GLY A 120 -10.60 -0.62 -17.60
CA GLY A 120 -10.27 -2.03 -17.50
C GLY A 120 -11.49 -2.91 -17.19
N VAL A 121 -11.21 -4.18 -16.90
CA VAL A 121 -12.21 -5.16 -16.44
C VAL A 121 -12.75 -4.73 -15.07
N ARG A 122 -14.02 -5.04 -14.79
CA ARG A 122 -14.64 -4.72 -13.51
C ARG A 122 -13.92 -5.43 -12.35
N VAL A 123 -13.81 -4.72 -11.24
CA VAL A 123 -13.31 -5.24 -9.96
C VAL A 123 -14.40 -5.15 -8.89
N PRO A 124 -14.38 -5.99 -7.85
CA PRO A 124 -15.29 -5.84 -6.72
C PRO A 124 -15.07 -4.54 -5.95
N ALA A 125 -16.16 -3.96 -5.44
CA ALA A 125 -16.14 -2.81 -4.55
C ALA A 125 -17.24 -2.94 -3.49
N ILE A 126 -16.85 -2.87 -2.22
CA ILE A 126 -17.76 -3.01 -1.07
C ILE A 126 -17.59 -1.78 -0.18
N LEU A 127 -18.71 -1.14 0.16
CA LEU A 127 -18.75 0.04 1.01
C LEU A 127 -19.49 -0.31 2.30
N VAL A 128 -18.82 -0.09 3.44
CA VAL A 128 -19.31 -0.48 4.75
C VAL A 128 -19.37 0.74 5.66
N SER A 129 -20.56 1.03 6.20
CA SER A 129 -20.79 2.15 7.10
C SER A 129 -22.13 1.99 7.82
N PRO A 130 -22.28 2.49 9.07
CA PRO A 130 -23.58 2.49 9.74
C PRO A 130 -24.62 3.40 9.05
N TRP A 131 -24.19 4.24 8.11
CA TRP A 131 -25.05 5.14 7.33
C TRP A 131 -25.60 4.51 6.04
N ILE A 132 -25.32 3.23 5.78
CA ILE A 132 -25.79 2.52 4.59
C ILE A 132 -26.92 1.55 4.97
N LYS A 133 -28.08 1.66 4.29
CA LYS A 133 -29.19 0.72 4.43
C LYS A 133 -28.75 -0.70 4.03
N PRO A 134 -29.12 -1.75 4.78
CA PRO A 134 -28.77 -3.12 4.42
C PRO A 134 -29.34 -3.49 3.03
N GLY A 135 -28.55 -4.22 2.25
CA GLY A 135 -28.90 -4.64 0.88
C GLY A 135 -28.85 -3.52 -0.17
N THR A 136 -28.20 -2.40 0.12
CA THR A 136 -27.98 -1.33 -0.88
C THR A 136 -27.03 -1.81 -1.98
N VAL A 137 -27.43 -1.64 -3.24
CA VAL A 137 -26.59 -1.87 -4.42
C VAL A 137 -26.54 -0.58 -5.24
N LEU A 138 -25.33 -0.12 -5.55
CA LEU A 138 -25.11 0.98 -6.48
C LEU A 138 -24.72 0.43 -7.85
N HIS A 139 -25.62 0.54 -8.83
CA HIS A 139 -25.40 0.01 -10.17
C HIS A 139 -24.56 0.93 -11.07
N GLY A 140 -24.53 2.22 -10.78
CA GLY A 140 -23.77 3.22 -11.54
C GLY A 140 -23.89 4.60 -10.90
N PRO A 141 -23.00 5.54 -11.27
CA PRO A 141 -23.02 6.89 -10.71
C PRO A 141 -24.10 7.76 -11.36
N SER A 142 -24.48 8.84 -10.68
CA SER A 142 -25.45 9.82 -11.20
C SER A 142 -24.81 10.95 -12.04
N GLY A 143 -23.50 10.90 -12.26
CA GLY A 143 -22.73 11.95 -12.93
C GLY A 143 -21.25 11.90 -12.52
N PRO A 144 -20.45 12.95 -12.79
CA PRO A 144 -20.87 14.26 -13.32
C PRO A 144 -21.24 14.28 -14.80
N HIS A 145 -20.86 13.25 -15.57
CA HIS A 145 -21.24 13.11 -16.98
C HIS A 145 -22.19 11.92 -17.17
N PRO A 146 -23.01 11.90 -18.24
CA PRO A 146 -23.85 10.73 -18.56
C PRO A 146 -23.06 9.44 -18.79
N THR A 147 -21.77 9.55 -19.13
CA THR A 147 -20.88 8.40 -19.36
C THR A 147 -20.07 8.00 -18.13
N SER A 148 -20.09 8.79 -17.05
CA SER A 148 -19.34 8.53 -15.82
C SER A 148 -19.57 7.12 -15.30
N GLN A 149 -18.51 6.50 -14.79
CA GLN A 149 -18.54 5.18 -14.18
C GLN A 149 -17.95 5.23 -12.77
N PHE A 150 -18.22 4.19 -11.98
CA PHE A 150 -17.40 3.92 -10.80
C PHE A 150 -16.12 3.19 -11.23
N GLU A 151 -14.98 3.78 -10.91
CA GLU A 151 -13.63 3.24 -11.16
C GLU A 151 -12.67 3.79 -10.10
N HIS A 152 -11.40 3.38 -10.05
CA HIS A 152 -10.50 3.73 -8.94
C HIS A 152 -10.37 5.25 -8.68
N SER A 153 -10.48 6.09 -9.70
CA SER A 153 -10.44 7.55 -9.56
C SER A 153 -11.72 8.12 -8.94
N SER A 154 -12.79 7.34 -8.81
CA SER A 154 -13.96 7.66 -7.98
C SER A 154 -13.58 7.88 -6.52
N ILE A 155 -12.50 7.26 -6.03
CA ILE A 155 -11.96 7.51 -4.69
C ILE A 155 -11.49 8.95 -4.60
N ALA A 156 -10.57 9.37 -5.46
CA ALA A 156 -10.05 10.74 -5.48
C ALA A 156 -11.18 11.77 -5.71
N ALA A 157 -12.10 11.49 -6.64
CA ALA A 157 -13.26 12.35 -6.91
C ALA A 157 -14.17 12.52 -5.68
N THR A 158 -14.42 11.44 -4.95
CA THR A 158 -15.25 11.47 -3.74
C THR A 158 -14.53 12.18 -2.59
N LEU A 159 -13.23 11.94 -2.40
CA LEU A 159 -12.40 12.65 -1.40
C LEU A 159 -12.37 14.15 -1.68
N LYS A 160 -12.22 14.55 -2.95
CA LYS A 160 -12.30 15.96 -3.35
C LYS A 160 -13.61 16.60 -2.89
N LYS A 161 -14.73 15.89 -3.03
CA LYS A 161 -16.05 16.39 -2.63
C LYS A 161 -16.22 16.42 -1.11
N ILE A 162 -15.89 15.33 -0.42
CA ILE A 162 -16.03 15.21 1.04
C ILE A 162 -15.13 16.22 1.77
N PHE A 163 -13.90 16.42 1.31
CA PHE A 163 -12.94 17.34 1.93
C PHE A 163 -12.90 18.74 1.29
N ASN A 164 -13.78 19.02 0.33
CA ASN A 164 -13.83 20.29 -0.39
C ASN A 164 -12.45 20.73 -0.94
N LEU A 165 -11.73 19.80 -1.56
CA LEU A 165 -10.44 20.09 -2.18
C LEU A 165 -10.65 20.97 -3.43
N LYS A 166 -9.69 21.85 -3.70
CA LYS A 166 -9.84 22.92 -4.70
C LYS A 166 -9.99 22.38 -6.12
N GLU A 167 -9.08 21.49 -6.50
CA GLU A 167 -8.94 21.01 -7.87
C GLU A 167 -9.01 19.48 -7.92
N PHE A 168 -9.41 18.96 -9.06
CA PHE A 168 -9.20 17.55 -9.41
C PHE A 168 -7.72 17.32 -9.77
N LEU A 169 -7.26 16.08 -9.63
CA LEU A 169 -5.87 15.71 -9.95
C LEU A 169 -5.66 15.58 -11.47
N THR A 170 -6.69 15.12 -12.19
CA THR A 170 -6.66 14.77 -13.61
C THR A 170 -8.03 15.00 -14.25
N LYS A 171 -8.15 14.75 -15.56
CA LYS A 171 -9.46 14.70 -16.23
C LYS A 171 -10.26 13.46 -15.86
N ARG A 172 -9.60 12.38 -15.44
CA ARG A 172 -10.23 11.09 -15.10
C ARG A 172 -11.03 11.21 -13.81
N ASP A 173 -10.45 11.72 -12.72
CA ASP A 173 -11.18 11.94 -11.46
C ASP A 173 -12.19 13.09 -11.55
N ALA A 174 -11.97 14.09 -12.41
CA ALA A 174 -13.01 15.08 -12.73
C ALA A 174 -14.23 14.46 -13.43
N TRP A 175 -14.03 13.38 -14.18
CA TRP A 175 -15.08 12.64 -14.89
C TRP A 175 -15.70 11.51 -14.06
N ALA A 176 -14.96 10.94 -13.11
CA ALA A 176 -15.35 9.76 -12.36
C ALA A 176 -16.63 9.97 -11.54
N GLY A 177 -17.42 8.90 -11.41
CA GLY A 177 -18.56 8.87 -10.51
C GLY A 177 -18.14 9.02 -9.05
N THR A 178 -18.93 9.75 -8.25
CA THR A 178 -18.70 9.87 -6.80
C THR A 178 -19.73 9.04 -6.03
N PHE A 179 -19.34 8.44 -4.90
CA PHE A 179 -20.13 7.41 -4.21
C PHE A 179 -20.70 7.84 -2.86
N GLU A 180 -20.57 9.10 -2.44
CA GLU A 180 -21.14 9.58 -1.17
C GLU A 180 -22.66 9.44 -1.11
N GLY A 181 -23.34 9.39 -2.26
CA GLY A 181 -24.78 9.09 -2.36
C GLY A 181 -25.18 7.72 -1.79
N VAL A 182 -24.22 6.82 -1.55
CA VAL A 182 -24.46 5.53 -0.89
C VAL A 182 -24.94 5.70 0.57
N LEU A 183 -24.58 6.83 1.21
CA LEU A 183 -24.93 7.15 2.59
C LEU A 183 -26.40 7.59 2.65
N ASN A 184 -27.29 6.62 2.52
CA ASN A 184 -28.72 6.80 2.28
C ASN A 184 -29.57 6.81 3.56
N ARG A 185 -28.96 7.14 4.71
CA ARG A 185 -29.64 7.20 6.01
C ARG A 185 -29.39 8.52 6.73
N SER A 186 -30.43 8.99 7.43
CA SER A 186 -30.35 10.12 8.34
C SER A 186 -29.97 9.72 9.78
N THR A 187 -30.05 8.43 10.12
CA THR A 187 -29.61 7.89 11.41
C THR A 187 -28.72 6.66 11.23
N ALA A 188 -27.63 6.62 11.99
CA ALA A 188 -26.73 5.48 12.06
C ALA A 188 -27.48 4.22 12.51
N ARG A 189 -27.12 3.10 11.89
CA ARG A 189 -27.65 1.78 12.21
C ARG A 189 -27.10 1.26 13.54
N ALA A 190 -27.99 0.74 14.37
CA ALA A 190 -27.63 0.05 15.61
C ALA A 190 -27.45 -1.47 15.43
N ASP A 191 -27.88 -2.02 14.28
CA ASP A 191 -27.88 -3.45 13.97
C ASP A 191 -26.63 -3.93 13.20
N CYS A 192 -25.58 -3.11 13.11
CA CYS A 192 -24.32 -3.51 12.47
C CYS A 192 -23.63 -4.62 13.30
N PRO A 193 -23.26 -5.76 12.69
CA PRO A 193 -22.61 -6.88 13.38
C PRO A 193 -21.41 -6.42 14.20
N VAL A 194 -21.26 -6.91 15.43
CA VAL A 194 -20.08 -6.60 16.26
C VAL A 194 -18.91 -7.53 15.91
N LYS A 195 -19.22 -8.78 15.53
CA LYS A 195 -18.26 -9.80 15.14
C LYS A 195 -18.72 -10.44 13.82
N LEU A 196 -17.77 -10.69 12.91
CA LEU A 196 -18.00 -11.44 11.67
C LEU A 196 -17.66 -12.92 11.87
N SER A 197 -18.11 -13.77 10.95
CA SER A 197 -17.72 -15.19 10.90
C SER A 197 -16.22 -15.34 10.71
N GLU A 198 -15.64 -16.40 11.29
CA GLU A 198 -14.23 -16.74 11.05
C GLU A 198 -14.06 -17.25 9.60
N PRO A 199 -13.09 -16.72 8.83
CA PRO A 199 -12.76 -17.25 7.52
C PRO A 199 -12.33 -18.72 7.60
N VAL A 200 -12.72 -19.50 6.60
CA VAL A 200 -12.34 -20.91 6.49
C VAL A 200 -11.12 -21.01 5.60
N ARG A 201 -10.09 -21.72 6.07
CA ARG A 201 -8.88 -22.04 5.29
C ARG A 201 -9.26 -22.62 3.94
N THR A 202 -8.66 -22.13 2.86
CA THR A 202 -8.99 -22.57 1.49
C THR A 202 -7.88 -23.32 0.79
N ARG A 203 -6.67 -23.34 1.38
CA ARG A 203 -5.50 -24.05 0.84
C ARG A 203 -5.00 -25.10 1.82
N ASP A 204 -4.55 -26.24 1.29
CA ASP A 204 -4.01 -27.35 2.09
C ASP A 204 -2.48 -27.29 2.29
N PHE A 205 -1.83 -26.21 1.85
CA PHE A 205 -0.41 -25.97 2.03
C PHE A 205 -0.17 -24.71 2.87
N ASP A 206 0.98 -24.64 3.52
CA ASP A 206 1.41 -23.49 4.31
C ASP A 206 2.12 -22.45 3.44
N ALA A 207 2.38 -21.28 4.02
CA ALA A 207 3.10 -20.19 3.37
C ALA A 207 4.47 -20.64 2.85
N ARG A 208 4.92 -20.06 1.74
CA ARG A 208 6.12 -20.52 1.02
C ARG A 208 7.22 -19.46 0.98
N GLU A 209 7.91 -19.30 2.10
CA GLU A 209 8.96 -18.29 2.25
C GLU A 209 10.26 -18.58 1.48
N ASP A 210 10.49 -19.85 1.13
CA ASP A 210 11.67 -20.30 0.37
C ASP A 210 11.45 -20.32 -1.15
N ASP A 211 10.22 -20.05 -1.62
CA ASP A 211 9.93 -19.97 -3.05
C ASP A 211 10.59 -18.74 -3.68
N GLU A 212 10.75 -18.77 -5.01
CA GLU A 212 11.16 -17.61 -5.81
C GLU A 212 10.14 -16.46 -5.69
N LEU A 213 10.62 -15.23 -5.81
CA LEU A 213 9.76 -14.04 -5.86
C LEU A 213 8.83 -14.07 -7.07
N SER A 214 7.54 -13.80 -6.86
CA SER A 214 6.63 -13.44 -7.94
C SER A 214 7.08 -12.16 -8.65
N GLU A 215 6.62 -11.93 -9.89
CA GLU A 215 6.93 -10.69 -10.63
C GLU A 215 6.56 -9.45 -9.82
N PHE A 216 5.38 -9.45 -9.19
CA PHE A 216 4.95 -8.35 -8.32
C PHE A 216 5.89 -8.15 -7.10
N GLN A 217 6.30 -9.22 -6.43
CA GLN A 217 7.27 -9.10 -5.32
C GLN A 217 8.64 -8.60 -5.80
N GLN A 218 9.06 -8.96 -7.02
CA GLN A 218 10.29 -8.42 -7.62
C GLN A 218 10.16 -6.90 -7.86
N GLU A 219 9.01 -6.42 -8.33
CA GLU A 219 8.74 -4.99 -8.47
C GLU A 219 8.78 -4.26 -7.12
N LEU A 220 8.24 -4.85 -6.05
CA LEU A 220 8.35 -4.30 -4.70
C LEU A 220 9.81 -4.21 -4.23
N VAL A 221 10.63 -5.22 -4.53
CA VAL A 221 12.08 -5.20 -4.24
C VAL A 221 12.79 -4.12 -5.06
N GLN A 222 12.45 -3.94 -6.34
CA GLN A 222 13.00 -2.87 -7.18
C GLN A 222 12.61 -1.48 -6.64
N LEU A 223 11.36 -1.29 -6.23
CA LEU A 223 10.90 -0.05 -5.61
C LEU A 223 11.67 0.22 -4.31
N ALA A 224 11.86 -0.79 -3.48
CA ALA A 224 12.66 -0.70 -2.26
C ALA A 224 14.13 -0.32 -2.57
N ALA A 225 14.72 -0.86 -3.63
CA ALA A 225 16.08 -0.51 -4.06
C ALA A 225 16.17 0.97 -4.47
N ALA A 226 15.15 1.48 -5.17
CA ALA A 226 15.05 2.90 -5.52
C ALA A 226 14.96 3.78 -4.27
N VAL A 227 14.19 3.34 -3.27
CA VAL A 227 14.02 4.05 -1.99
C VAL A 227 15.32 4.05 -1.18
N LYS A 228 16.07 2.94 -1.17
CA LYS A 228 17.31 2.77 -0.40
C LYS A 228 18.55 3.38 -1.04
N GLY A 229 18.44 3.82 -2.31
CA GLY A 229 19.53 4.38 -3.12
C GLY A 229 20.49 3.33 -3.68
N ASP A 230 20.05 2.08 -3.83
CA ASP A 230 20.88 1.01 -4.40
C ASP A 230 20.82 0.99 -5.94
N LEU A 231 19.87 1.70 -6.56
CA LEU A 231 19.78 1.86 -8.01
C LEU A 231 20.79 2.89 -8.53
N ASN A 232 21.85 2.40 -9.20
CA ASN A 232 22.77 3.21 -10.02
C ASN A 232 22.31 3.35 -11.48
N SER A 233 21.45 2.42 -11.93
CA SER A 233 20.76 2.35 -13.23
C SER A 233 19.25 2.27 -13.00
N ASP A 234 18.43 2.34 -14.05
CA ASP A 234 16.96 2.36 -13.92
C ASP A 234 16.38 1.11 -13.19
N PHE A 235 17.11 -0.01 -13.14
CA PHE A 235 16.66 -1.27 -12.50
C PHE A 235 17.78 -2.03 -11.77
N LEU A 236 17.42 -2.86 -10.78
CA LEU A 236 18.31 -3.88 -10.22
C LEU A 236 18.56 -4.96 -11.28
N PRO A 237 19.74 -5.61 -11.31
CA PRO A 237 19.97 -6.71 -12.24
C PRO A 237 19.00 -7.87 -12.01
N ASP A 238 18.36 -8.36 -13.07
CA ASP A 238 17.41 -9.49 -13.02
C ASP A 238 17.99 -10.71 -12.31
N ASP A 239 19.30 -10.97 -12.48
CA ASP A 239 19.99 -12.09 -11.84
C ASP A 239 20.00 -11.98 -10.32
N LEU A 240 20.04 -10.76 -9.76
CA LEU A 240 19.96 -10.54 -8.32
C LEU A 240 18.55 -10.78 -7.80
N LEU A 241 17.52 -10.38 -8.56
CA LEU A 241 16.12 -10.59 -8.19
C LEU A 241 15.76 -12.07 -8.22
N LYS A 242 16.24 -12.80 -9.24
CA LYS A 242 15.98 -14.24 -9.43
C LYS A 242 16.70 -15.13 -8.40
N THR A 243 17.72 -14.63 -7.71
CA THR A 243 18.43 -15.38 -6.68
C THR A 243 17.85 -15.19 -5.27
N MET A 244 16.86 -14.30 -5.13
CA MET A 244 16.22 -13.98 -3.86
C MET A 244 14.95 -14.83 -3.67
N ASN A 245 14.76 -15.40 -2.49
CA ASN A 245 13.51 -16.04 -2.09
C ASN A 245 12.55 -15.03 -1.44
N VAL A 246 11.30 -15.43 -1.20
CA VAL A 246 10.27 -14.59 -0.56
C VAL A 246 10.75 -14.00 0.78
N GLY A 247 11.39 -14.78 1.64
CA GLY A 247 11.95 -14.29 2.92
C GLY A 247 13.05 -13.24 2.75
N GLY A 248 13.96 -13.45 1.80
CA GLY A 248 15.01 -12.49 1.45
C GLY A 248 14.45 -11.21 0.84
N GLY A 249 13.40 -11.32 0.03
CA GLY A 249 12.65 -10.21 -0.55
C GLY A 249 12.06 -9.30 0.50
N LEU A 250 11.32 -9.87 1.45
CA LEU A 250 10.76 -9.09 2.54
C LEU A 250 11.85 -8.39 3.35
N SER A 251 12.90 -9.13 3.73
CA SER A 251 14.00 -8.59 4.52
C SER A 251 14.66 -7.38 3.83
N TYR A 252 14.86 -7.46 2.51
CA TYR A 252 15.41 -6.36 1.73
C TYR A 252 14.47 -5.14 1.72
N VAL A 253 13.17 -5.36 1.51
CA VAL A 253 12.15 -4.30 1.50
C VAL A 253 12.07 -3.62 2.88
N GLU A 254 11.97 -4.38 3.96
CA GLU A 254 11.93 -3.85 5.32
C GLU A 254 13.17 -3.02 5.66
N ASP A 255 14.36 -3.52 5.31
CA ASP A 255 15.63 -2.80 5.51
C ASP A 255 15.69 -1.50 4.70
N ALA A 256 15.16 -1.50 3.47
CA ALA A 256 15.11 -0.33 2.62
C ALA A 256 14.22 0.77 3.23
N PHE A 257 13.00 0.41 3.63
CA PHE A 257 12.09 1.34 4.27
C PHE A 257 12.63 1.82 5.63
N LYS A 258 13.21 0.92 6.42
CA LYS A 258 13.84 1.29 7.69
C LYS A 258 14.95 2.34 7.49
N LYS A 259 15.85 2.13 6.52
CA LYS A 259 16.90 3.11 6.20
C LYS A 259 16.29 4.43 5.74
N PHE A 260 15.30 4.41 4.85
CA PHE A 260 14.61 5.62 4.40
C PHE A 260 14.00 6.41 5.57
N PHE A 261 13.32 5.74 6.50
CA PHE A 261 12.74 6.37 7.68
C PHE A 261 13.80 6.92 8.63
N ASP A 262 14.87 6.17 8.90
CA ASP A 262 15.95 6.58 9.80
C ASP A 262 16.69 7.81 9.26
N GLU A 263 17.06 7.81 7.98
CA GLU A 263 17.75 8.93 7.34
C GLU A 263 16.84 10.15 7.19
N GLY A 264 15.55 9.93 6.91
CA GLY A 264 14.56 11.00 6.89
C GLY A 264 14.39 11.69 8.24
N LYS A 265 14.33 10.92 9.33
CA LYS A 265 14.27 11.46 10.69
C LYS A 265 15.54 12.25 11.03
N LYS A 266 16.72 11.72 10.71
CA LYS A 266 18.00 12.43 10.91
C LYS A 266 18.05 13.74 10.14
N ALA A 267 17.63 13.75 8.87
CA ALA A 267 17.62 14.96 8.05
C ALA A 267 16.71 16.03 8.68
N ARG A 268 15.52 15.65 9.14
CA ARG A 268 14.58 16.54 9.83
C ARG A 268 15.16 17.07 11.15
N GLU A 269 15.77 16.21 11.96
CA GLU A 269 16.45 16.61 13.21
C GLU A 269 17.61 17.58 12.98
N ASN A 270 18.28 17.48 11.82
CA ASN A 270 19.34 18.39 11.39
C ASN A 270 18.83 19.67 10.71
N GLY A 271 17.51 19.89 10.66
CA GLY A 271 16.90 21.12 10.15
C GLY A 271 16.68 21.18 8.64
N ALA A 272 16.68 20.03 7.95
CA ALA A 272 16.29 19.96 6.53
C ALA A 272 14.83 20.43 6.33
N ASP A 273 14.56 21.04 5.18
CA ASP A 273 13.22 21.55 4.89
C ASP A 273 12.21 20.41 4.71
N GLU A 274 11.01 20.58 5.27
CA GLU A 274 9.93 19.58 5.27
C GLU A 274 9.48 19.16 3.85
N SER A 275 9.80 19.95 2.82
CA SER A 275 9.52 19.65 1.42
C SER A 275 10.60 18.83 0.70
N GLU A 276 11.77 18.65 1.33
CA GLU A 276 12.90 17.89 0.81
C GLU A 276 12.61 16.39 0.73
N VAL A 277 13.29 15.73 -0.22
CA VAL A 277 13.32 14.28 -0.37
C VAL A 277 14.75 13.84 -0.05
N VAL A 278 14.91 13.01 0.98
CA VAL A 278 16.24 12.52 1.36
C VAL A 278 16.72 11.54 0.31
N LEU A 279 17.79 11.93 -0.38
CA LEU A 279 18.50 11.05 -1.30
C LEU A 279 19.41 10.16 -0.45
N MET A 280 19.17 8.85 -0.51
CA MET A 280 20.04 7.91 0.19
C MET A 280 21.40 7.90 -0.51
N PRO A 281 22.52 8.11 0.21
CA PRO A 281 23.83 7.98 -0.40
C PRO A 281 24.00 6.54 -0.88
N ASN A 282 24.46 6.38 -2.13
CA ASN A 282 24.75 5.07 -2.69
C ASN A 282 25.72 4.36 -1.77
N SER A 283 25.45 3.10 -1.47
CA SER A 283 26.29 2.22 -0.66
C SER A 283 27.76 2.17 -1.18
N THR A 284 28.01 2.61 -2.41
CA THR A 284 29.32 2.75 -3.08
C THR A 284 30.05 4.09 -2.90
N THR A 285 29.45 5.11 -2.28
CA THR A 285 30.12 6.43 -2.07
C THR A 285 30.82 6.59 -0.73
N GLN A 286 30.98 5.53 0.06
CA GLN A 286 32.03 5.48 1.09
C GLN A 286 33.34 4.95 0.51
N SER A 287 33.94 5.69 -0.43
CA SER A 287 35.37 5.55 -0.74
C SER A 287 36.07 6.87 -0.39
N GLY A 288 36.50 6.97 0.86
CA GLY A 288 37.18 8.18 1.33
C GLY A 288 37.51 8.28 2.81
N SER A 289 37.44 7.21 3.60
CA SER A 289 38.22 7.14 4.84
C SER A 289 38.60 5.69 5.09
N GLN A 290 39.90 5.40 5.11
CA GLN A 290 40.43 4.11 5.53
C GLN A 290 39.93 3.83 6.96
N ARG A 291 38.91 2.98 7.11
CA ARG A 291 38.64 2.32 8.39
C ARG A 291 39.49 1.06 8.43
N ALA A 292 40.48 1.06 9.32
CA ALA A 292 41.25 -0.12 9.66
C ALA A 292 40.30 -1.26 10.11
N ALA A 293 40.61 -2.48 9.67
CA ALA A 293 39.85 -3.68 10.00
C ALA A 293 39.67 -3.86 11.52
N PRO A 294 38.54 -4.39 12.00
CA PRO A 294 38.35 -4.68 13.41
C PRO A 294 39.31 -5.80 13.82
N LYS A 295 40.15 -5.55 14.82
CA LYS A 295 41.04 -6.56 15.41
C LYS A 295 40.19 -7.65 16.06
N THR A 296 40.52 -8.90 15.79
CA THR A 296 39.89 -10.05 16.44
C THR A 296 40.23 -10.07 17.92
N TYR A 297 39.33 -10.63 18.75
CA TYR A 297 39.44 -10.71 20.21
C TYR A 297 40.77 -11.32 20.70
N LEU A 298 41.38 -12.19 19.88
CA LEU A 298 42.69 -12.81 20.12
C LEU A 298 43.90 -11.84 20.00
N GLN A 299 43.75 -10.70 19.33
CA GLN A 299 44.81 -9.68 19.22
C GLN A 299 44.79 -8.63 20.34
N GLN A 300 43.70 -8.53 21.11
CA GLN A 300 43.61 -7.64 22.27
C GLN A 300 44.26 -8.24 23.53
N VAL A 301 44.40 -9.57 23.61
CA VAL A 301 44.94 -10.24 24.81
C VAL A 301 46.49 -10.26 24.84
N PHE A 302 47.17 -10.11 23.69
CA PHE A 302 48.65 -10.12 23.64
C PHE A 302 49.33 -8.74 23.64
N SER A 303 48.57 -7.65 23.70
CA SER A 303 49.13 -6.28 23.72
C SER A 303 49.35 -5.71 25.13
N CYS A 304 49.03 -6.45 26.20
CA CYS A 304 49.24 -6.04 27.59
C CYS A 304 50.41 -6.75 28.30
N LEU A 305 51.32 -7.42 27.59
CA LEU A 305 52.44 -8.15 28.19
C LEU A 305 53.84 -7.73 27.71
N ILE A 306 53.96 -6.64 26.96
CA ILE A 306 55.28 -6.12 26.53
C ILE A 306 55.27 -4.59 26.64
N CYS A 307 55.28 -4.08 27.88
CA CYS A 307 55.72 -2.74 28.25
C CYS A 307 55.90 -2.70 29.77
N ASP A 308 56.96 -3.33 30.27
CA ASP A 308 57.57 -3.03 31.57
C ASP A 308 59.06 -3.42 31.49
N ASN A 309 59.86 -2.45 31.05
CA ASN A 309 61.26 -2.17 31.42
C ASN A 309 61.76 -0.95 30.63
#